data_AF-A0A426Y856-F1
#
_entry.id   AF-A0A426Y856-F1
#
_cell.length_a   1.000
_cell.length_b   1.000
_cell.length_c   1.000
_cell.angle_alpha   90.00
_cell.angle_beta   90.00
_cell.angle_gamma   90.00
#
_symmetry.space_group_name_H-M   'P 1'
#
loop_
_entity.id
_entity.type
_entity.pdbx_description
1 polymer ?
#
loop_
_entity_poly.entity_id
_entity_poly.type
_entity_poly.pdbx_seq_one_letter_code
_entity_poly.pdbx_strand_id
1 'polypeptide(L)'
;PSLCEAIPRTALPPFRHVLRQLNEETPPVSCIVSDGVMTFALDAARELGVPEVVFWTTSACGFMGYLHYQHLRERGLTPLKGESVGVLCIYLNKATRTSLFIGIF
;
A
#
# COMPACT_ATOMS: atom_id res chain seq x y z
N PRO A 1 12.82 2.76 -14.70
CA PRO A 1 12.16 3.08 -13.41
C PRO A 1 12.44 1.99 -12.38
N SER A 2 12.73 2.36 -11.13
CA SER A 2 12.83 1.36 -10.06
C SER A 2 11.45 0.72 -9.83
N LEU A 3 11.41 -0.54 -9.36
CA LEU A 3 10.16 -1.28 -9.13
C LEU A 3 9.15 -0.46 -8.30
N CYS A 4 9.69 0.25 -7.32
CA CYS A 4 8.99 1.11 -6.39
C CYS A 4 8.22 2.29 -7.05
N GLU A 5 8.75 2.86 -8.13
CA GLU A 5 8.09 3.94 -8.89
C GLU A 5 7.06 3.40 -9.87
N ALA A 6 7.30 2.19 -10.39
CA ALA A 6 6.47 1.56 -11.41
C ALA A 6 5.18 0.98 -10.82
N ILE A 7 5.27 0.24 -9.70
CA ILE A 7 4.15 -0.47 -9.08
C ILE A 7 2.89 0.41 -8.90
N PRO A 8 2.97 1.63 -8.32
CA PRO A 8 1.79 2.46 -8.12
C PRO A 8 1.06 2.85 -9.40
N ARG A 9 1.76 2.82 -10.53
CA ARG A 9 1.27 3.28 -11.84
C ARG A 9 0.81 2.14 -12.73
N THR A 10 1.41 0.96 -12.59
CA THR A 10 1.24 -0.13 -13.57
C THR A 10 0.63 -1.41 -13.00
N ALA A 11 0.55 -1.57 -11.68
CA ALA A 11 0.11 -2.83 -11.07
C ALA A 11 -1.42 -3.02 -11.05
N LEU A 12 -2.19 -1.93 -11.12
CA LEU A 12 -3.66 -2.01 -11.04
C LEU A 12 -4.30 -2.77 -12.23
N PRO A 13 -3.96 -2.48 -13.51
CA PRO A 13 -4.53 -3.22 -14.65
C PRO A 13 -4.33 -4.75 -14.60
N PRO A 14 -3.10 -5.28 -14.38
CA PRO A 14 -2.93 -6.73 -14.29
C PRO A 14 -3.62 -7.31 -13.05
N PHE A 15 -3.67 -6.58 -11.93
CA PHE A 15 -4.38 -7.06 -10.73
C PHE A 15 -5.88 -7.23 -10.97
N ARG A 16 -6.53 -6.27 -11.65
CA ARG A 16 -7.95 -6.39 -12.07
C ARG A 16 -8.19 -7.58 -12.97
N HIS A 17 -7.26 -7.86 -13.89
CA HIS A 17 -7.36 -9.00 -14.79
C HIS A 17 -7.45 -10.31 -14.00
N VAL A 18 -6.57 -10.48 -13.01
CA VAL A 18 -6.56 -11.67 -12.13
C VAL A 18 -7.85 -11.75 -11.30
N LEU A 19 -8.31 -10.64 -10.70
CA LEU A 19 -9.57 -10.64 -9.93
C LEU A 19 -10.78 -11.09 -10.76
N ARG A 20 -10.84 -10.67 -12.03
CA ARG A 20 -11.90 -11.09 -12.94
C ARG A 20 -11.83 -12.59 -13.25
N GLN A 21 -10.64 -13.12 -13.53
CA GLN A 21 -10.46 -14.56 -13.76
C GLN A 21 -10.88 -15.37 -12.54
N LEU A 22 -10.49 -14.95 -11.33
CA LEU A 22 -10.87 -15.60 -10.09
C LEU A 22 -12.39 -15.62 -9.88
N ASN A 23 -13.08 -14.52 -10.19
CA ASN A 23 -14.54 -14.45 -10.07
C ASN A 23 -15.29 -15.33 -11.08
N GLU A 24 -14.65 -15.72 -12.19
CA GLU A 24 -15.21 -16.62 -13.20
C GLU A 24 -14.94 -18.10 -12.86
N GLU A 25 -13.76 -18.40 -12.32
CA GLU A 25 -13.28 -19.77 -12.08
C GLU A 25 -13.54 -20.29 -10.66
N THR A 26 -13.79 -19.40 -9.71
CA THR A 26 -13.91 -19.72 -8.28
C THR A 26 -15.12 -19.00 -7.66
N PRO A 27 -15.53 -19.31 -6.41
CA PRO A 27 -16.47 -18.46 -5.70
C PRO A 27 -16.00 -17.01 -5.71
N PRO A 28 -16.92 -16.03 -5.90
CA PRO A 28 -16.54 -14.63 -6.00
C PRO A 28 -15.64 -14.19 -4.84
N VAL A 29 -14.60 -13.43 -5.19
CA VAL A 29 -13.71 -12.79 -4.22
C VAL A 29 -14.57 -11.95 -3.26
N SER A 30 -14.44 -12.22 -1.97
CA SER A 30 -15.23 -11.59 -0.91
C SER A 30 -14.42 -10.64 -0.03
N CYS A 31 -13.09 -10.65 -0.14
CA CYS A 31 -12.16 -9.80 0.61
C CYS A 31 -10.81 -9.76 -0.11
N ILE A 32 -10.08 -8.65 0.01
CA ILE A 32 -8.70 -8.51 -0.43
C ILE A 32 -7.81 -8.30 0.79
N VAL A 33 -6.74 -9.10 0.92
CA VAL A 33 -5.68 -8.87 1.91
C VAL A 33 -4.43 -8.43 1.15
N SER A 34 -3.95 -7.22 1.39
CA SER A 34 -2.86 -6.59 0.62
C SER A 34 -1.72 -6.14 1.52
N ASP A 35 -0.50 -6.08 0.99
CA ASP A 35 0.63 -5.45 1.70
C ASP A 35 0.43 -3.92 1.79
N GLY A 36 0.88 -3.29 2.88
CA GLY A 36 0.75 -1.86 3.17
C GLY A 36 1.33 -0.91 2.14
N VAL A 37 2.29 -1.38 1.33
CA VAL A 37 2.85 -0.63 0.21
C VAL A 37 2.00 -0.84 -1.06
N MET A 38 1.20 -1.90 -1.19
CA MET A 38 0.46 -2.20 -2.42
C MET A 38 -0.86 -1.42 -2.54
N THR A 39 -0.80 -0.10 -2.39
CA THR A 39 -1.96 0.83 -2.33
C THR A 39 -2.86 0.87 -3.58
N PHE A 40 -2.49 0.19 -4.66
CA PHE A 40 -3.37 -0.01 -5.82
C PHE A 40 -4.48 -1.04 -5.52
N ALA A 41 -4.25 -1.96 -4.58
CA ALA A 41 -5.23 -2.97 -4.19
C ALA A 41 -6.49 -2.34 -3.57
N LEU A 42 -6.34 -1.20 -2.87
CA LEU A 42 -7.45 -0.41 -2.34
C LEU A 42 -8.44 0.05 -3.42
N ASP A 43 -7.93 0.50 -4.57
CA ASP A 43 -8.79 0.93 -5.67
C ASP A 43 -9.55 -0.26 -6.26
N ALA A 44 -8.87 -1.40 -6.41
CA ALA A 44 -9.49 -2.63 -6.89
C ALA A 44 -10.55 -3.19 -5.92
N ALA A 45 -10.30 -3.16 -4.61
CA ALA A 45 -11.25 -3.57 -3.59
C ALA A 45 -12.51 -2.70 -3.62
N ARG A 46 -12.33 -1.38 -3.74
CA ARG A 46 -13.43 -0.42 -3.88
C ARG A 46 -14.25 -0.67 -5.15
N GLU A 47 -13.60 -0.91 -6.28
CA GLU A 47 -14.28 -1.22 -7.54
C GLU A 47 -15.07 -2.52 -7.50
N LEU A 48 -14.56 -3.53 -6.78
CA LEU A 48 -15.22 -4.81 -6.61
C LEU A 48 -16.30 -4.77 -5.51
N GLY A 49 -16.32 -3.72 -4.67
CA GLY A 49 -17.29 -3.58 -3.57
C GLY A 49 -17.02 -4.51 -2.40
N VAL A 50 -15.77 -4.92 -2.19
CA VAL A 50 -15.35 -5.85 -1.13
C VAL A 50 -14.46 -5.15 -0.10
N PRO A 51 -14.43 -5.63 1.16
CA PRO A 51 -13.48 -5.14 2.15
C PRO A 51 -12.03 -5.39 1.73
N GLU A 52 -11.14 -4.47 2.13
CA GLU A 52 -9.69 -4.66 2.08
C GLU A 52 -9.11 -4.68 3.50
N VAL A 53 -8.24 -5.64 3.77
CA VAL A 53 -7.39 -5.70 4.97
C VAL A 53 -5.96 -5.42 4.56
N VAL A 54 -5.37 -4.38 5.13
CA VAL A 54 -3.99 -3.96 4.82
C VAL A 54 -3.03 -4.55 5.85
N PHE A 55 -2.07 -5.32 5.37
CA PHE A 55 -1.03 -5.97 6.16
C PHE A 55 0.29 -5.19 6.09
N TRP A 56 0.74 -4.68 7.23
CA TRP A 56 2.04 -4.01 7.32
C TRP A 56 3.13 -5.03 7.67
N THR A 57 3.99 -5.33 6.69
CA THR A 57 5.12 -6.27 6.84
C THR A 57 6.26 -5.74 7.70
N THR A 58 6.29 -4.44 7.95
CA THR A 58 7.31 -3.81 8.81
C THR A 58 7.02 -4.07 10.30
N SER A 59 8.05 -4.08 11.13
CA SER A 59 7.89 -4.17 12.58
C SER A 59 7.17 -2.93 13.13
N ALA A 60 6.65 -3.01 14.36
CA ALA A 60 6.02 -1.87 15.03
C ALA A 60 6.91 -0.61 15.04
N CYS A 61 8.21 -0.78 15.34
CA CYS A 61 9.14 0.34 15.36
C CYS A 61 9.44 0.88 13.95
N GLY A 62 9.49 0.02 12.92
CA GLY A 62 9.61 0.47 11.53
C GLY A 62 8.36 1.22 11.05
N PHE A 63 7.18 0.74 11.44
CA PHE A 63 5.90 1.38 11.14
C PHE A 63 5.79 2.78 11.75
N MET A 64 6.32 3.01 12.94
CA MET A 64 6.37 4.35 13.53
C MET A 64 7.18 5.34 12.67
N GLY A 65 8.22 4.86 11.98
CA GLY A 65 8.97 5.69 11.03
C GLY A 65 8.10 6.18 9.85
N TYR A 66 7.21 5.31 9.37
CA TYR A 66 6.22 5.65 8.34
C TYR A 66 5.19 6.67 8.84
N LEU A 67 4.62 6.47 10.03
CA LEU A 67 3.64 7.40 10.61
C LEU A 67 4.21 8.80 10.84
N HIS A 68 5.46 8.90 11.28
CA HIS A 68 6.11 10.17 11.57
C HIS A 68 6.93 10.74 10.41
N TYR A 69 6.90 10.13 9.24
CA TYR A 69 7.73 10.54 8.11
C TYR A 69 7.57 12.02 7.74
N GLN A 70 6.34 12.55 7.75
CA GLN A 70 6.10 13.97 7.46
C GLN A 70 6.82 14.89 8.45
N HIS A 71 6.73 14.58 9.75
CA HIS A 71 7.42 15.32 10.81
C HIS A 71 8.94 15.20 10.72
N LEU A 72 9.46 14.01 10.42
CA LEU A 72 10.88 13.77 10.21
C LEU A 72 11.41 14.60 9.03
N ARG A 73 10.63 14.67 7.94
CA ARG A 73 10.94 15.50 6.76
C ARG A 73 10.89 17.00 7.08
N GLU A 74 9.87 17.47 7.78
CA GLU A 74 9.72 18.88 8.18
C GLU A 74 10.88 19.35 9.08
N ARG A 75 11.43 18.45 9.90
CA ARG A 75 12.60 18.71 10.75
C ARG A 75 13.94 18.54 10.03
N GLY A 76 13.94 18.23 8.74
CA GLY A 76 15.16 18.01 7.96
C GLY A 76 15.93 16.74 8.35
N LEU A 77 15.29 15.78 9.02
CA LEU A 77 15.90 14.50 9.43
C LEU A 77 15.86 13.45 8.31
N THR A 78 15.04 13.67 7.28
CA THR A 78 14.97 12.84 6.07
C THR A 78 14.86 13.71 4.82
N PRO A 79 15.46 13.32 3.68
CA PRO A 79 16.26 12.11 3.43
C PRO A 79 17.59 12.08 4.19
N LEU A 80 18.11 10.88 4.46
CA LEU A 80 19.51 10.74 4.87
C LEU A 80 20.44 11.07 3.70
N LYS A 81 21.65 11.52 4.00
CA LYS A 81 22.63 11.92 2.98
C LYS A 81 22.98 10.72 2.09
N GLY A 82 22.63 10.80 0.80
CA GLY A 82 22.87 9.73 -0.18
C GLY A 82 21.65 8.83 -0.46
N GLU A 83 20.50 9.05 0.18
CA GLU A 83 19.27 8.28 -0.06
C GLU A 83 18.25 9.05 -0.92
N SER A 84 17.58 8.34 -1.83
CA SER A 84 16.47 8.86 -2.64
C SER A 84 15.12 8.34 -2.09
N VAL A 85 14.23 9.26 -1.69
CA VAL A 85 12.99 8.94 -0.93
C VAL A 85 11.71 9.10 -1.76
N GLY A 86 11.83 9.17 -3.09
CA GLY A 86 10.69 9.48 -3.98
C GLY A 86 9.51 8.52 -3.83
N VAL A 87 9.78 7.30 -3.37
CA VAL A 87 8.85 6.19 -3.30
C VAL A 87 7.98 6.25 -2.04
N LEU A 88 8.59 6.53 -0.89
CA LEU A 88 7.91 6.35 0.39
C LEU A 88 6.80 7.40 0.62
N CYS A 89 7.02 8.61 0.11
CA CYS A 89 6.11 9.74 0.30
C CYS A 89 4.72 9.52 -0.34
N ILE A 90 4.64 8.71 -1.40
CA ILE A 90 3.37 8.42 -2.10
C ILE A 90 2.53 7.41 -1.32
N TYR A 91 3.16 6.35 -0.81
CA TYR A 91 2.45 5.26 -0.14
C TYR A 91 1.80 5.67 1.17
N LEU A 92 2.47 6.53 1.94
CA LEU A 92 1.99 6.94 3.26
C LEU A 92 0.69 7.75 3.20
N ASN A 93 0.53 8.62 2.20
CA ASN A 93 -0.64 9.51 2.16
C ASN A 93 -1.95 8.77 1.85
N LYS A 94 -1.88 7.65 1.13
CA LYS A 94 -3.05 6.87 0.73
C LYS A 94 -3.41 5.81 1.79
N ALA A 95 -2.42 5.14 2.39
CA ALA A 95 -2.67 4.08 3.37
C ALA A 95 -3.14 4.61 4.75
N THR A 96 -2.63 5.76 5.22
CA THR A 96 -2.98 6.25 6.57
C THR A 96 -4.34 6.97 6.65
N ARG A 97 -5.00 7.27 5.52
CA ARG A 97 -6.28 7.99 5.50
C ARG A 97 -7.52 7.09 5.38
N THR A 98 -7.37 5.82 5.02
CA THR A 98 -8.51 4.95 4.66
C THR A 98 -8.55 3.59 5.33
N SER A 99 -7.52 3.19 6.10
CA SER A 99 -7.42 1.81 6.60
C SER A 99 -7.72 1.69 8.09
N LEU A 100 -8.61 0.75 8.42
CA LEU A 100 -8.71 0.17 9.76
C LEU A 100 -7.42 -0.63 10.00
N PHE A 101 -6.54 -0.18 10.89
CA PHE A 101 -5.28 -0.86 11.17
C PHE A 101 -5.55 -2.18 11.90
N ILE A 102 -5.43 -3.31 11.21
CA ILE A 102 -5.24 -4.61 11.86
C ILE A 102 -3.74 -4.84 11.94
N GLY A 103 -3.10 -4.19 12.91
CA GLY A 103 -1.75 -4.56 13.30
C GLY A 103 -1.82 -5.87 14.06
N ILE A 104 -1.41 -6.98 13.43
CA ILE A 104 -0.95 -8.14 14.18
C ILE A 104 0.42 -7.71 14.74
N PHE A 105 0.41 -7.07 15.90
CA PHE A 105 1.62 -6.82 16.67
C PHE A 105 2.01 -8.10 17.43
#